data_AF-T1BMM1-F1
#
_entry.id   AF-T1BMM1-F1
#
_cell.length_a   1.000
_cell.length_b   1.000
_cell.length_c   1.000
_cell.angle_alpha   90.00
_cell.angle_beta   90.00
_cell.angle_gamma   90.00
#
_symmetry.space_group_name_H-M   'P 1'
#
loop_
_entity.id
_entity.type
_entity.pdbx_description
1 polymer ?
#
loop_
_entity_poly.entity_id
_entity_poly.type
_entity_poly.pdbx_seq_one_letter_code
_entity_poly.pdbx_strand_id
1 'polypeptide(L)'
;DHVHIVRNTGFSLWQDGLKGGPEKAAFLRTVSGLLAHLRNSVAFHLPRGEVEAIEHRIQQTTKEFRRLGTRLLNDGYWRTAAMLHRVSDQVTTFASLALQGIMVPWNSNVVERLMGTVSKRAKHKWMSWTTRGSQGLLTLLVTRAVEPRTHEQFWRRKLYGHLSPLPHLGIEVTRLEAGS
;
A
#
# COMPACT_ATOMS: atom_id res chain seq x y z
N ASP A 1 0.65 4.88 1.59
CA ASP A 1 1.07 4.78 0.18
C ASP A 1 2.00 5.94 -0.18
N HIS A 2 3.22 5.63 -0.62
CA HIS A 2 4.23 6.61 -1.03
C HIS A 2 3.81 7.52 -2.19
N VAL A 3 3.06 7.02 -3.18
CA VAL A 3 2.62 7.83 -4.34
C VAL A 3 1.66 8.93 -3.86
N HIS A 4 0.71 8.55 -3.02
CA HIS A 4 -0.24 9.49 -2.43
C HIS A 4 0.43 10.49 -1.48
N ILE A 5 1.49 10.11 -0.77
CA ILE A 5 2.22 11.04 0.11
C ILE A 5 2.77 12.22 -0.67
N VAL A 6 3.48 11.99 -1.79
CA VAL A 6 4.04 13.07 -2.62
C VAL A 6 2.94 13.98 -3.15
N ARG A 7 1.85 13.40 -3.66
CA ARG A 7 0.70 14.15 -4.16
C ARG A 7 0.04 15.00 -3.06
N ASN A 8 -0.16 14.42 -1.90
CA ASN A 8 -0.79 15.09 -0.76
C ASN A 8 0.11 16.20 -0.21
N THR A 9 1.43 16.02 -0.18
CA THR A 9 2.37 17.11 0.14
C THR A 9 2.23 18.26 -0.85
N GLY A 10 2.13 17.99 -2.15
CA GLY A 10 1.97 19.02 -3.17
C GLY A 10 0.65 19.79 -3.07
N PHE A 11 -0.42 19.09 -2.68
CA PHE A 11 -1.71 19.70 -2.39
C PHE A 11 -1.68 20.52 -1.09
N SER A 12 -1.08 20.00 -0.03
CA SER A 12 -0.94 20.71 1.24
C SER A 12 -0.11 22.00 1.10
N LEU A 13 1.00 21.94 0.35
CA LEU A 13 1.81 23.13 0.04
C LEU A 13 1.00 24.19 -0.72
N TRP A 14 0.13 23.76 -1.64
CA TRP A 14 -0.77 24.67 -2.34
C TRP A 14 -1.78 25.32 -1.37
N GLN A 15 -2.30 24.56 -0.40
CA GLN A 15 -3.20 25.08 0.64
C GLN A 15 -2.50 26.07 1.58
N ASP A 16 -1.21 25.88 1.84
CA ASP A 16 -0.37 26.84 2.59
C ASP A 16 0.11 28.02 1.73
N GLY A 17 -0.40 28.18 0.50
CA GLY A 17 -0.11 29.33 -0.37
C GLY A 17 1.03 29.12 -1.36
N LEU A 18 1.82 28.05 -1.25
CA LEU A 18 2.88 27.71 -2.21
C LEU A 18 2.30 26.99 -3.43
N LYS A 19 1.82 27.80 -4.39
CA LYS A 19 1.08 27.32 -5.56
C LYS A 19 1.96 26.55 -6.56
N GLY A 20 3.21 26.97 -6.76
CA GLY A 20 4.13 26.41 -7.76
C GLY A 20 5.57 26.88 -7.57
N GLY A 21 6.39 26.74 -8.62
CA GLY A 21 7.75 27.27 -8.64
C GLY A 21 8.85 26.28 -8.18
N PRO A 22 10.12 26.72 -8.27
CA PRO A 22 11.29 25.88 -8.00
C PRO A 22 11.34 25.39 -6.54
N GLU A 23 10.85 26.20 -5.61
CA GLU A 23 10.77 25.86 -4.18
C GLU A 23 9.83 24.67 -3.93
N LYS A 24 8.60 24.74 -4.45
CA LYS A 24 7.65 23.62 -4.38
C LYS A 24 8.22 22.35 -5.00
N ALA A 25 8.85 22.49 -6.16
CA ALA A 25 9.49 21.37 -6.85
C ALA A 25 10.66 20.79 -6.03
N ALA A 26 11.42 21.61 -5.31
CA ALA A 26 12.47 21.15 -4.41
C ALA A 26 11.90 20.31 -3.26
N PHE A 27 10.86 20.80 -2.57
CA PHE A 27 10.21 20.04 -1.50
C PHE A 27 9.65 18.70 -1.97
N LEU A 28 8.97 18.68 -3.11
CA LEU A 28 8.42 17.45 -3.68
C LEU A 28 9.52 16.46 -4.11
N ARG A 29 10.63 16.95 -4.66
CA ARG A 29 11.80 16.12 -4.99
C ARG A 29 12.42 15.52 -3.74
N THR A 30 12.54 16.29 -2.65
CA THR A 30 13.05 15.78 -1.37
C THR A 30 12.17 14.66 -0.83
N VAL A 31 10.85 14.87 -0.73
CA VAL A 31 9.91 13.84 -0.25
C VAL A 31 9.96 12.59 -1.14
N SER A 32 9.90 12.76 -2.46
CA SER A 32 9.98 11.65 -3.41
C SER A 32 11.30 10.88 -3.29
N GLY A 33 12.42 11.60 -3.15
CA GLY A 33 13.75 11.03 -2.95
C GLY A 33 13.83 10.17 -1.68
N LEU A 34 13.35 10.69 -0.54
CA LEU A 34 13.34 9.94 0.73
C LEU A 34 12.57 8.63 0.62
N LEU A 35 11.41 8.65 -0.03
CA LEU A 35 10.57 7.46 -0.24
C LEU A 35 11.23 6.47 -1.22
N ALA A 36 11.79 6.96 -2.31
CA ALA A 36 12.50 6.14 -3.29
C ALA A 36 13.73 5.46 -2.68
N HIS A 37 14.51 6.19 -1.86
CA HIS A 37 15.66 5.62 -1.16
C HIS A 37 15.25 4.52 -0.20
N LEU A 38 14.18 4.71 0.60
CA LEU A 38 13.69 3.67 1.51
C LEU A 38 13.26 2.42 0.74
N ARG A 39 12.45 2.57 -0.31
CA ARG A 39 12.00 1.45 -1.16
C ARG A 39 13.19 0.70 -1.76
N ASN A 40 14.14 1.43 -2.34
CA ASN A 40 15.30 0.82 -2.99
C ASN A 40 16.20 0.09 -1.96
N SER A 41 16.32 0.65 -0.75
CA SER A 41 17.03 0.02 0.37
C SER A 41 16.40 -1.32 0.72
N VAL A 42 15.07 -1.37 0.92
CA VAL A 42 14.36 -2.62 1.22
C VAL A 42 14.55 -3.64 0.09
N ALA A 43 14.37 -3.22 -1.17
CA ALA A 43 14.52 -4.12 -2.31
C ALA A 43 15.94 -4.70 -2.45
N PHE A 44 16.96 -3.94 -2.06
CA PHE A 44 18.36 -4.36 -2.14
C PHE A 44 18.80 -5.19 -0.94
N HIS A 45 18.53 -4.75 0.28
CA HIS A 45 19.07 -5.34 1.50
C HIS A 45 18.25 -6.54 1.99
N LEU A 46 16.93 -6.57 1.75
CA LEU A 46 16.07 -7.63 2.28
C LEU A 46 16.43 -9.02 1.75
N PRO A 47 16.68 -9.24 0.43
CA PRO A 47 17.11 -10.54 -0.08
C PRO A 47 18.50 -10.98 0.41
N ARG A 48 19.30 -10.04 0.93
CA ARG A 48 20.66 -10.28 1.45
C ARG A 48 20.68 -10.55 2.95
N GLY A 49 19.54 -10.43 3.63
CA GLY A 49 19.45 -10.57 5.08
C GLY A 49 20.09 -9.41 5.86
N GLU A 50 20.34 -8.27 5.21
CA GLU A 50 21.00 -7.11 5.80
C GLU A 50 19.98 -6.27 6.60
N VAL A 51 19.50 -6.82 7.72
CA VAL A 51 18.45 -6.23 8.56
C VAL A 51 18.83 -4.85 9.09
N GLU A 52 20.03 -4.70 9.65
CA GLU A 52 20.50 -3.45 10.24
C GLU A 52 20.50 -2.28 9.24
N ALA A 53 20.82 -2.56 7.96
CA ALA A 53 20.81 -1.55 6.91
C ALA A 53 19.39 -1.01 6.64
N ILE A 54 18.38 -1.88 6.72
CA ILE A 54 16.96 -1.51 6.56
C ILE A 54 16.48 -0.75 7.79
N GLU A 55 16.82 -1.20 9.00
CA GLU A 55 16.47 -0.51 10.25
C GLU A 55 17.04 0.90 10.30
N HIS A 56 18.34 1.04 9.97
CA HIS A 56 18.99 2.33 9.86
C HIS A 56 18.28 3.21 8.82
N ARG A 57 17.92 2.65 7.65
CA ARG A 57 17.18 3.41 6.63
C ARG A 57 15.80 3.86 7.11
N ILE A 58 15.07 3.01 7.83
CA ILE A 58 13.77 3.36 8.44
C ILE A 58 13.94 4.57 9.36
N GLN A 59 14.89 4.49 10.30
CA GLN A 59 15.17 5.57 11.25
C GLN A 59 15.55 6.87 10.54
N GLN A 60 16.44 6.80 9.54
CA GLN A 60 16.84 7.96 8.75
C GLN A 60 15.65 8.57 8.00
N THR A 61 14.81 7.76 7.33
CA THR A 61 13.65 8.27 6.61
C THR A 61 12.66 8.97 7.56
N THR A 62 12.33 8.36 8.70
CA THR A 62 11.45 9.00 9.70
C THR A 62 12.03 10.32 10.20
N LYS A 63 13.34 10.34 10.51
CA LYS A 63 14.04 11.54 10.97
C LYS A 63 14.02 12.66 9.93
N GLU A 64 14.29 12.35 8.67
CA GLU A 64 14.30 13.34 7.58
C GLU A 64 12.89 13.88 7.27
N PHE A 65 11.85 13.04 7.35
CA PHE A 65 10.46 13.52 7.25
C PHE A 65 10.11 14.51 8.36
N ARG A 66 10.51 14.22 9.61
CA ARG A 66 10.29 15.12 10.75
C ARG A 66 11.09 16.41 10.61
N ARG A 67 12.37 16.33 10.21
CA ARG A 67 13.21 17.51 9.93
C ARG A 67 12.61 18.40 8.85
N LEU A 68 12.12 17.80 7.77
CA LEU A 68 11.46 18.53 6.70
C LEU A 68 10.17 19.20 7.19
N GLY A 69 9.38 18.51 8.02
CA GLY A 69 8.20 19.08 8.68
C GLY A 69 8.57 20.31 9.53
N THR A 70 9.59 20.21 10.38
CA THR A 70 10.05 21.33 11.22
C THR A 70 10.56 22.51 10.38
N ARG A 71 11.26 22.25 9.27
CA ARG A 71 11.68 23.31 8.35
C ARG A 71 10.47 24.03 7.75
N LEU A 72 9.52 23.28 7.21
CA LEU A 72 8.29 23.84 6.64
C LEU A 72 7.47 24.61 7.67
N LEU A 73 7.50 24.18 8.94
CA LEU A 73 6.88 24.92 10.05
C LEU A 73 7.51 26.30 10.20
N ASN A 74 8.85 26.37 10.24
CA ASN A 74 9.57 27.64 10.38
C ASN A 74 9.38 28.57 9.16
N ASP A 75 9.20 27.98 7.98
CA ASP A 75 8.93 28.71 6.73
C ASP A 75 7.45 29.15 6.60
N GLY A 76 6.60 28.83 7.58
CA GLY A 76 5.19 29.25 7.64
C GLY A 76 4.18 28.31 6.98
N TYR A 77 4.60 27.12 6.56
CA TYR A 77 3.76 26.11 5.91
C TYR A 77 3.19 25.10 6.93
N TRP A 78 2.32 25.61 7.82
CA TRP A 78 1.85 24.89 9.01
C TRP A 78 1.11 23.59 8.70
N ARG A 79 0.23 23.58 7.68
CA ARG A 79 -0.57 22.38 7.34
C ARG A 79 0.32 21.29 6.79
N THR A 80 1.27 21.66 5.93
CA THR A 80 2.22 20.73 5.32
C THR A 80 3.17 20.16 6.37
N ALA A 81 3.66 21.00 7.29
CA ALA A 81 4.47 20.57 8.42
C ALA A 81 3.73 19.51 9.27
N ALA A 82 2.51 19.81 9.71
CA ALA A 82 1.68 18.91 10.50
C ALA A 82 1.41 17.58 9.76
N MET A 83 1.14 17.65 8.46
CA MET A 83 0.97 16.47 7.63
C MET A 83 2.23 15.60 7.61
N LEU A 84 3.40 16.18 7.35
CA LEU A 84 4.66 15.43 7.29
C LEU A 84 5.02 14.78 8.62
N HIS A 85 4.82 15.47 9.74
CA HIS A 85 4.99 14.90 11.07
C HIS A 85 4.08 13.69 11.29
N ARG A 86 2.79 13.81 10.96
CA ARG A 86 1.81 12.74 11.11
C ARG A 86 2.14 11.50 10.28
N VAL A 87 2.61 11.68 9.05
CA VAL A 87 2.89 10.53 8.16
C VAL A 87 4.27 9.92 8.38
N SER A 88 5.16 10.57 9.14
CA SER A 88 6.58 10.16 9.28
C SER A 88 6.79 8.71 9.71
N ASP A 89 5.90 8.16 10.54
CA ASP A 89 5.95 6.75 10.97
C ASP A 89 5.18 5.82 10.01
N GLN A 90 4.18 6.36 9.30
CA GLN A 90 3.36 5.59 8.35
C GLN A 90 4.11 5.31 7.05
N VAL A 91 5.02 6.19 6.63
CA VAL A 91 5.77 6.00 5.38
C VAL A 91 6.73 4.80 5.45
N THR A 92 7.13 4.39 6.64
CA THR A 92 8.09 3.31 6.88
C THR A 92 7.45 1.97 7.19
N THR A 93 6.13 1.92 7.42
CA THR A 93 5.42 0.70 7.86
C THR A 93 5.67 -0.51 6.96
N PHE A 94 5.70 -0.35 5.64
CA PHE A 94 5.95 -1.47 4.72
C PHE A 94 7.35 -2.08 4.92
N ALA A 95 8.34 -1.25 5.27
CA ALA A 95 9.70 -1.69 5.51
C ALA A 95 9.80 -2.40 6.87
N SER A 96 9.15 -1.87 7.90
CA SER A 96 9.07 -2.51 9.22
C SER A 96 8.39 -3.87 9.15
N LEU A 97 7.31 -3.99 8.38
CA LEU A 97 6.63 -5.27 8.14
C LEU A 97 7.50 -6.25 7.37
N ALA A 98 8.29 -5.78 6.40
CA ALA A 98 9.21 -6.63 5.65
C ALA A 98 10.28 -7.26 6.55
N LEU A 99 10.76 -6.54 7.58
CA LEU A 99 11.66 -7.09 8.59
C LEU A 99 11.03 -8.20 9.45
N GLN A 100 9.70 -8.19 9.58
CA GLN A 100 8.93 -9.24 10.26
C GLN A 100 8.56 -10.40 9.30
N GLY A 101 9.08 -10.40 8.07
CA GLY A 101 8.73 -11.38 7.04
C GLY A 101 7.39 -11.13 6.34
N ILE A 102 6.73 -10.00 6.62
CA ILE A 102 5.44 -9.64 6.03
C ILE A 102 5.66 -8.69 4.85
N MET A 103 5.51 -9.21 3.63
CA MET A 103 5.69 -8.43 2.41
C MET A 103 4.43 -7.64 2.05
N VAL A 104 4.46 -6.32 2.26
CA VAL A 104 3.38 -5.41 1.86
C VAL A 104 3.86 -4.47 0.75
N PRO A 105 3.06 -4.24 -0.31
CA PRO A 105 3.37 -3.24 -1.32
C PRO A 105 3.51 -1.84 -0.69
N TRP A 106 4.51 -1.09 -1.13
CA TRP A 106 4.73 0.30 -0.70
C TRP A 106 3.71 1.29 -1.31
N ASN A 107 2.93 0.86 -2.31
CA ASN A 107 1.85 1.63 -2.93
C ASN A 107 0.52 0.88 -2.99
N SER A 108 -0.61 1.61 -3.04
CA SER A 108 -1.95 1.01 -3.12
C SER A 108 -2.41 0.71 -4.54
N ASN A 109 -1.60 0.99 -5.58
CA ASN A 109 -2.00 0.80 -6.99
C ASN A 109 -2.45 -0.64 -7.31
N VAL A 110 -1.83 -1.65 -6.68
CA VAL A 110 -2.24 -3.05 -6.85
C VAL A 110 -3.63 -3.29 -6.25
N VAL A 111 -3.85 -2.77 -5.03
CA VAL A 111 -5.13 -2.87 -4.31
C VAL A 111 -6.23 -2.09 -5.02
N GLU A 112 -5.95 -0.88 -5.50
CA GLU A 112 -6.91 -0.05 -6.25
C GLU A 112 -7.34 -0.72 -7.56
N ARG A 113 -6.39 -1.28 -8.32
CA ARG A 113 -6.71 -2.02 -9.55
C ARG A 113 -7.53 -3.28 -9.25
N LEU A 114 -7.20 -3.98 -8.18
CA LEU A 114 -7.94 -5.14 -7.71
C LEU A 114 -9.38 -4.76 -7.35
N MET A 115 -9.56 -3.77 -6.48
CA MET A 115 -10.87 -3.29 -6.04
C MET A 115 -11.69 -2.68 -7.18
N GLY A 116 -11.04 -2.03 -8.14
CA GLY A 116 -11.68 -1.56 -9.37
C GLY A 116 -12.20 -2.72 -10.23
N THR A 117 -11.45 -3.83 -10.31
CA THR A 117 -11.89 -5.04 -11.01
C THR A 117 -13.06 -5.71 -10.30
N VAL A 118 -13.01 -5.81 -8.97
CA VAL A 118 -14.11 -6.32 -8.13
C VAL A 118 -15.36 -5.47 -8.38
N SER A 119 -15.26 -4.14 -8.22
CA SER A 119 -16.37 -3.21 -8.42
C SER A 119 -16.97 -3.29 -9.82
N LYS A 120 -16.15 -3.32 -10.87
CA LYS A 120 -16.63 -3.44 -12.25
C LYS A 120 -17.38 -4.75 -12.45
N ARG A 121 -16.86 -5.87 -11.94
CA ARG A 121 -17.52 -7.18 -12.07
C ARG A 121 -18.81 -7.26 -11.27
N ALA A 122 -18.84 -6.67 -10.07
CA ALA A 122 -20.04 -6.56 -9.26
C ALA A 122 -21.13 -5.75 -9.97
N LYS A 123 -20.76 -4.65 -10.64
CA LYS A 123 -21.67 -3.79 -11.42
C LYS A 123 -22.13 -4.40 -12.74
N HIS A 124 -21.24 -5.06 -13.49
CA HIS A 124 -21.53 -5.54 -14.85
C HIS A 124 -22.33 -6.85 -14.88
N LYS A 125 -22.29 -7.67 -13.82
CA LYS A 125 -23.10 -8.89 -13.77
C LYS A 125 -24.29 -8.67 -12.84
N TRP A 126 -25.48 -8.63 -13.43
CA TRP A 126 -26.81 -8.70 -12.82
C TRP A 126 -27.05 -10.02 -12.05
N MET A 127 -26.10 -10.47 -11.24
CA MET A 127 -26.22 -11.68 -10.43
C MET A 127 -26.61 -11.31 -9.01
N SER A 128 -27.48 -12.10 -8.41
CA SER A 128 -27.72 -12.08 -6.97
C SER A 128 -26.41 -12.42 -6.25
N TRP A 129 -25.72 -11.39 -5.79
CA TRP A 129 -24.49 -11.52 -5.02
C TRP A 129 -24.84 -12.00 -3.62
N THR A 130 -25.11 -13.29 -3.48
CA THR A 130 -25.05 -13.91 -2.15
C THR A 130 -23.67 -13.65 -1.55
N THR A 131 -23.58 -13.50 -0.23
CA THR A 131 -22.30 -13.26 0.48
C THR A 131 -21.21 -14.24 0.04
N ARG A 132 -21.57 -15.52 -0.16
CA ARG A 132 -20.66 -16.55 -0.68
C ARG A 132 -20.16 -16.28 -2.10
N GLY A 133 -21.01 -15.81 -3.01
CA GLY A 133 -20.62 -15.49 -4.39
C GLY A 133 -19.64 -14.32 -4.46
N SER A 134 -19.90 -13.27 -3.66
CA SER A 134 -18.99 -12.11 -3.54
C SER A 134 -17.65 -12.51 -2.93
N GLN A 135 -17.68 -13.33 -1.89
CA GLN A 135 -16.48 -13.85 -1.24
C GLN A 135 -15.66 -14.70 -2.21
N GLY A 136 -16.29 -15.61 -2.97
CA GLY A 136 -15.59 -16.42 -3.97
C GLY A 136 -14.94 -15.59 -5.08
N LEU A 137 -15.62 -14.55 -5.57
CA LEU A 137 -15.05 -13.63 -6.55
C LEU A 137 -13.85 -12.86 -5.97
N LEU A 138 -14.01 -12.31 -4.76
CA LEU A 138 -12.95 -11.58 -4.08
C LEU A 138 -11.74 -12.49 -3.87
N THR A 139 -11.95 -13.71 -3.38
CA THR A 139 -10.92 -14.74 -3.22
C THR A 139 -10.16 -14.98 -4.51
N LEU A 140 -10.85 -15.26 -5.62
CA LEU A 140 -10.20 -15.51 -6.91
C LEU A 140 -9.36 -14.32 -7.39
N LEU A 141 -9.89 -13.10 -7.25
CA LEU A 141 -9.21 -11.90 -7.71
C LEU A 141 -8.00 -11.55 -6.81
N VAL A 142 -8.13 -11.73 -5.49
CA VAL A 142 -7.04 -11.53 -4.52
C VAL A 142 -5.93 -12.56 -4.76
N THR A 143 -6.26 -13.85 -4.86
CA THR A 143 -5.27 -14.90 -5.15
C THR A 143 -4.56 -14.64 -6.47
N ARG A 144 -5.28 -14.18 -7.51
CA ARG A 144 -4.66 -13.78 -8.78
C ARG A 144 -3.59 -12.71 -8.62
N ALA A 145 -3.81 -11.75 -7.73
CA ALA A 145 -2.94 -10.59 -7.53
C ALA A 145 -1.77 -10.91 -6.59
N VAL A 146 -2.02 -11.63 -5.51
CA VAL A 146 -1.03 -11.91 -4.44
C VAL A 146 -0.24 -13.18 -4.72
N GLU A 147 -0.89 -14.21 -5.27
CA GLU A 147 -0.28 -15.52 -5.55
C GLU A 147 -0.61 -16.00 -6.99
N PRO A 148 -0.01 -15.38 -8.02
CA PRO A 148 -0.34 -15.69 -9.42
C PRO A 148 -0.16 -17.18 -9.76
N ARG A 149 0.86 -17.83 -9.16
CA ARG A 149 1.13 -19.26 -9.33
C ARG A 149 0.01 -20.14 -8.75
N THR A 150 -0.45 -19.85 -7.54
CA THR A 150 -1.58 -20.56 -6.91
C THR A 150 -2.85 -20.38 -7.73
N HIS A 151 -3.11 -19.17 -8.20
CA HIS A 151 -4.25 -18.89 -9.08
C HIS A 151 -4.15 -19.65 -10.42
N GLU A 152 -2.98 -19.68 -11.06
CA GLU A 152 -2.77 -20.42 -12.31
C GLU A 152 -2.95 -21.93 -12.11
N GLN A 153 -2.41 -22.50 -11.03
CA GLN A 153 -2.60 -23.90 -10.69
C GLN A 153 -4.08 -24.23 -10.44
N PHE A 154 -4.81 -23.37 -9.72
CA PHE A 154 -6.25 -23.51 -9.53
C PHE A 154 -7.00 -23.54 -10.87
N TRP A 155 -6.70 -22.62 -11.79
CA TRP A 155 -7.34 -22.61 -13.11
C TRP A 155 -6.95 -23.80 -13.98
N ARG A 156 -5.67 -24.20 -13.97
CA ARG A 156 -5.23 -25.42 -14.66
C ARG A 156 -5.97 -26.65 -14.13
N ARG A 157 -6.15 -26.76 -12.81
CA ARG A 157 -6.95 -27.84 -12.19
C ARG A 157 -8.44 -27.75 -12.55
N LYS A 158 -9.04 -26.55 -12.61
CA LYS A 158 -10.45 -26.37 -12.98
C LYS A 158 -10.73 -26.64 -14.46
N LEU A 159 -9.79 -26.28 -15.35
CA LEU A 159 -9.93 -26.43 -16.80
C LEU A 159 -9.54 -27.84 -17.27
N TYR A 160 -8.59 -28.49 -16.58
CA TYR A 160 -8.00 -29.76 -17.02
C TYR A 160 -8.10 -30.90 -15.98
N GLY A 161 -8.81 -30.73 -14.86
CA GLY A 161 -8.94 -31.74 -13.79
C GLY A 161 -10.30 -31.72 -13.06
N HIS A 162 -10.58 -32.78 -12.28
CA HIS A 162 -11.83 -32.92 -11.52
C HIS A 162 -12.00 -31.79 -10.47
N LEU A 163 -13.24 -31.32 -10.30
CA LEU A 163 -13.62 -30.11 -9.54
C LEU A 163 -13.10 -30.13 -8.09
N SER A 164 -12.04 -29.37 -7.81
CA SER A 164 -11.52 -29.14 -6.44
C SER A 164 -12.13 -27.88 -5.80
N PRO A 165 -12.25 -27.81 -4.45
CA PRO A 165 -12.67 -26.60 -3.72
C PRO A 165 -11.71 -25.41 -3.93
N LEU A 166 -12.19 -24.20 -3.59
CA LEU A 166 -11.40 -22.97 -3.67
C LEU A 166 -10.19 -23.02 -2.73
N PRO A 167 -9.07 -22.31 -3.05
CA PRO A 167 -7.95 -22.19 -2.14
C PRO A 167 -8.40 -21.59 -0.80
N HIS A 168 -8.01 -22.22 0.30
CA HIS A 168 -8.33 -21.73 1.64
C HIS A 168 -7.48 -20.49 1.94
N LEU A 169 -8.10 -19.31 1.98
CA LEU A 169 -7.41 -18.05 2.23
C LEU A 169 -7.14 -17.74 3.71
N GLY A 170 -7.52 -18.63 4.64
CA GLY A 170 -7.38 -18.38 6.08
C GLY A 170 -8.35 -17.34 6.63
N ILE A 171 -9.37 -16.95 5.86
CA ILE A 171 -10.42 -16.01 6.28
C ILE A 171 -11.64 -16.84 6.69
N GLU A 172 -11.71 -17.22 7.96
CA GLU A 172 -12.94 -17.77 8.54
C GLU A 172 -13.91 -16.62 8.82
N VAL A 173 -15.04 -16.61 8.12
CA VAL A 173 -16.14 -15.72 8.45
C VAL A 173 -16.88 -16.38 9.60
N THR A 174 -16.67 -15.90 10.82
CA THR A 174 -17.50 -16.24 11.97
C THR A 174 -18.95 -16.00 11.58
N ARG A 175 -19.77 -17.06 11.53
CA ARG A 175 -21.21 -16.90 11.38
C ARG A 175 -21.67 -16.14 12.61
N LEU A 176 -22.12 -14.90 12.45
CA LEU A 176 -23.03 -14.33 13.42
C LEU A 176 -24.32 -15.15 13.27
N GLU A 177 -24.54 -16.07 14.21
CA GLU A 177 -25.82 -16.73 14.34
C GLU A 177 -26.86 -15.64 14.60
N ALA A 178 -27.71 -15.42 13.60
CA ALA A 178 -28.93 -14.66 13.81
C ALA A 178 -29.80 -15.50 14.76
N GLY A 179 -29.87 -15.07 16.01
CA GLY A 179 -30.71 -15.66 17.03
C GLY A 179 -32.17 -15.75 16.58
N SER A 180 -32.77 -16.88 16.93
CA SER A 180 -34.18 -17.25 16.85
C SER A 180 -35.13 -16.20 17.41
#